data_AF-D8SUV6-F1
#
_entry.id   AF-D8SUV6-F1
#
_cell.length_a   1.000
_cell.length_b   1.000
_cell.length_c   1.000
_cell.angle_alpha   90.00
_cell.angle_beta   90.00
_cell.angle_gamma   90.00
#
_symmetry.space_group_name_H-M   'P 1'
#
loop_
_entity.id
_entity.type
_entity.pdbx_description
1 polymer ?
#
loop_
_entity_poly.entity_id
_entity_poly.type
_entity_poly.pdbx_seq_one_letter_code
_entity_poly.pdbx_strand_id
1 'polypeptide(L)'
;MFSKGTPNSYCVDLESLLALSVIKPPEVGAFPLSLQPQVLTPFYTLQGTTEFSYIPFWNMLIHEAIKGYLQTSVSLTFARSTNCETQTLSQLPDYVGYVGALYSLFRGEEKAVRGPGNPKQGLMDKLVWVYKDVPYLLGYHARGPNVTFGALYHGGGKVQCKDLVTVDLSSMTDRVRSQLILFNLGRVLAGLCDLCSRRNEISDTVMVQEVDLEKGGKSVVLSGYSVIKGYMNLEKAKKVWNAYSRIQGCPNAEKCHTKACPRKRKRNSDPEDRLYTLTFTPRLDTNQRATPVPELLRALLHVSNALCYAHERRVIHRDVSWSNVGLDLASNQWVLFDWNESCTSPAPCAAATLSGACHAPEIPLGPHDTAVDVWGLGWLIHTSKVTLTQELEELRDDCLEEQPKARPTMTSCTDRLQKMFANLDGIELLSICIILWKVCWIAQA
;
A
#
# COMPACT_ATOMS: atom_id res chain seq x y z
N MET A 1 -13.42 44.28 3.29
CA MET A 1 -11.97 44.54 3.31
C MET A 1 -11.28 43.40 2.60
N PHE A 2 -11.06 43.54 1.30
CA PHE A 2 -10.31 42.58 0.49
C PHE A 2 -8.89 43.14 0.34
N SER A 3 -7.89 42.52 0.98
CA SER A 3 -6.50 42.88 0.76
C SER A 3 -5.99 42.18 -0.51
N LYS A 4 -5.56 42.99 -1.47
CA LYS A 4 -4.71 42.58 -2.60
C LYS A 4 -3.44 41.91 -2.06
N GLY A 5 -3.07 40.76 -2.61
CA GLY A 5 -1.81 40.08 -2.29
C GLY A 5 -1.50 38.92 -3.25
N THR A 6 -0.67 39.20 -4.25
CA THR A 6 0.18 38.30 -5.08
C THR A 6 -0.44 37.10 -5.84
N PRO A 7 -0.17 36.94 -7.15
CA PRO A 7 -0.61 35.81 -7.94
C PRO A 7 0.28 34.58 -7.66
N ASN A 8 -0.21 33.61 -6.87
CA ASN A 8 0.43 32.30 -6.73
C ASN A 8 -0.36 31.27 -7.55
N SER A 9 0.23 30.85 -8.67
CA SER A 9 -0.38 30.31 -9.89
C SER A 9 -0.71 28.81 -9.90
N TYR A 10 -1.10 28.17 -8.80
CA TYR A 10 -1.41 26.72 -8.84
C TYR A 10 -2.64 26.26 -8.05
N CYS A 11 -3.44 27.16 -7.47
CA CYS A 11 -4.72 26.79 -6.87
C CYS A 11 -5.85 27.25 -7.78
N VAL A 12 -6.40 26.32 -8.55
CA VAL A 12 -7.55 26.54 -9.42
C VAL A 12 -8.77 26.76 -8.51
N ASP A 13 -9.48 27.87 -8.66
CA ASP A 13 -10.72 28.06 -7.89
C ASP A 13 -11.79 27.05 -8.34
N LEU A 14 -12.81 26.82 -7.51
CA LEU A 14 -13.83 25.80 -7.76
C LEU A 14 -14.64 26.04 -9.05
N GLU A 15 -14.74 27.30 -9.49
CA GLU A 15 -15.40 27.68 -10.75
C GLU A 15 -14.50 27.42 -11.96
N SER A 16 -13.19 27.60 -11.82
CA SER A 16 -12.17 27.25 -12.81
C SER A 16 -12.00 25.73 -12.92
N LEU A 17 -12.21 24.98 -11.84
CA LEU A 17 -12.32 23.51 -11.86
C LEU A 17 -13.54 23.02 -12.63
N LEU A 18 -14.67 23.72 -12.51
CA LEU A 18 -15.83 23.47 -13.37
C LEU A 18 -15.52 23.83 -14.83
N ALA A 19 -14.75 24.88 -15.09
CA ALA A 19 -14.29 25.19 -16.44
C ALA A 19 -13.33 24.12 -17.00
N LEU A 20 -12.58 23.40 -16.14
CA LEU A 20 -11.77 22.24 -16.56
C LEU A 20 -12.63 21.05 -17.04
N SER A 21 -13.92 20.97 -16.68
CA SER A 21 -14.85 19.98 -17.24
C SER A 21 -15.39 20.36 -18.63
N VAL A 22 -15.09 21.59 -19.06
CA VAL A 22 -15.39 22.20 -20.36
C VAL A 22 -14.08 22.47 -21.10
N ILE A 23 -13.32 21.44 -21.50
CA ILE A 23 -12.06 21.65 -22.23
C ILE A 23 -12.11 21.15 -23.66
N LYS A 24 -11.77 22.07 -24.58
CA LYS A 24 -11.37 21.84 -25.97
C LYS A 24 -10.18 20.87 -26.03
N PRO A 25 -10.13 19.94 -27.01
CA PRO A 25 -8.99 19.04 -27.18
C PRO A 25 -7.67 19.83 -27.21
N PRO A 26 -6.58 19.29 -26.66
CA PRO A 26 -5.28 19.93 -26.74
C PRO A 26 -4.94 20.26 -28.20
N GLU A 27 -4.22 21.36 -28.43
CA GLU A 27 -3.60 21.57 -29.73
C GLU A 27 -2.75 20.35 -30.08
N VAL A 28 -2.91 19.87 -31.32
CA VAL A 28 -2.34 18.63 -31.84
C VAL A 28 -0.82 18.63 -31.56
N GLY A 29 -0.38 17.83 -30.59
CA GLY A 29 1.03 17.72 -30.20
C GLY A 29 1.30 17.64 -28.70
N ALA A 30 0.37 18.07 -27.84
CA ALA A 30 0.55 18.03 -26.38
C ALA A 30 -0.02 16.78 -25.67
N PHE A 31 -0.67 15.88 -26.42
CA PHE A 31 -1.09 14.59 -25.89
C PHE A 31 0.12 13.65 -25.84
N PRO A 32 0.45 13.05 -24.67
CA PRO A 32 1.31 11.87 -24.70
C PRO A 32 0.56 10.82 -25.52
N LEU A 33 1.08 10.53 -26.71
CA LEU A 33 0.50 9.65 -27.74
C LEU A 33 0.51 8.16 -27.35
N SER A 34 0.47 7.84 -26.06
CA SER A 34 0.07 6.52 -25.58
C SER A 34 -1.34 6.63 -24.99
N LEU A 35 -2.35 6.57 -25.87
CA LEU A 35 -3.65 6.06 -25.43
C LEU A 35 -3.36 4.68 -24.83
N GLN A 36 -3.44 4.57 -23.50
CA GLN A 36 -3.16 3.31 -22.84
C GLN A 36 -4.07 2.23 -23.46
N PRO A 37 -3.58 1.01 -23.76
CA PRO A 37 -4.36 -0.07 -24.35
C PRO A 37 -5.71 -0.32 -23.65
N GLN A 38 -5.76 0.08 -22.38
CA GLN A 38 -6.87 0.07 -21.44
C GLN A 38 -8.13 0.83 -21.91
N VAL A 39 -7.98 1.95 -22.65
CA VAL A 39 -9.13 2.71 -23.19
C VAL A 39 -9.88 1.89 -24.25
N LEU A 40 -9.14 1.07 -25.01
CA LEU A 40 -9.63 0.26 -26.12
C LEU A 40 -10.23 -1.08 -25.67
N THR A 41 -10.07 -1.45 -24.40
CA THR A 41 -10.60 -2.71 -23.86
C THR A 41 -12.13 -2.75 -23.96
N PRO A 42 -12.73 -3.77 -24.61
CA PRO A 42 -14.18 -3.88 -24.72
C PRO A 42 -14.85 -4.05 -23.35
N PHE A 43 -15.95 -3.34 -23.11
CA PHE A 43 -16.75 -3.43 -21.87
C PHE A 43 -17.41 -4.81 -21.66
N TYR A 44 -17.44 -5.66 -22.69
CA TYR A 44 -18.20 -6.91 -22.74
C TYR A 44 -17.73 -8.01 -21.77
N THR A 45 -16.63 -7.83 -21.03
CA THR A 45 -16.08 -8.86 -20.13
C THR A 45 -16.43 -8.68 -18.64
N LEU A 46 -17.15 -7.62 -18.24
CA LEU A 46 -17.36 -7.28 -16.82
C LEU A 46 -18.85 -7.09 -16.46
N GLN A 47 -19.69 -8.07 -16.78
CA GLN A 47 -21.08 -8.14 -16.30
C GLN A 47 -21.15 -8.87 -14.95
N GLY A 48 -20.64 -8.24 -13.89
CA GLY A 48 -20.91 -8.73 -12.54
C GLY A 48 -22.01 -7.94 -11.84
N THR A 49 -22.74 -8.61 -10.96
CA THR A 49 -23.81 -8.02 -10.14
C THR A 49 -23.28 -7.44 -8.82
N THR A 50 -22.01 -7.71 -8.50
CA THR A 50 -21.36 -7.36 -7.23
C THR A 50 -20.37 -6.21 -7.40
N GLU A 51 -20.10 -5.48 -6.32
CA GLU A 51 -19.12 -4.37 -6.31
C GLU A 51 -17.72 -4.86 -6.70
N PHE A 52 -17.32 -6.03 -6.18
CA PHE A 52 -16.05 -6.68 -6.49
C PHE A 52 -15.80 -6.92 -7.98
N SER A 53 -16.85 -7.11 -8.76
CA SER A 53 -16.69 -7.31 -10.21
C SER A 53 -16.27 -6.05 -10.97
N TYR A 54 -16.53 -4.87 -10.42
CA TYR A 54 -16.14 -3.58 -11.01
C TYR A 54 -14.81 -3.05 -10.46
N ILE A 55 -14.27 -3.64 -9.38
CA ILE A 55 -12.98 -3.25 -8.77
C ILE A 55 -11.83 -3.22 -9.80
N PRO A 56 -11.59 -4.26 -10.61
CA PRO A 56 -10.54 -4.23 -11.63
C PRO A 56 -10.78 -3.12 -12.68
N PHE A 57 -12.05 -2.87 -13.01
CA PHE A 57 -12.47 -1.88 -13.99
C PHE A 57 -12.18 -0.45 -13.54
N TRP A 58 -12.57 -0.09 -12.31
CA TRP A 58 -12.27 1.22 -11.74
C TRP A 58 -10.77 1.40 -11.52
N ASN A 59 -10.06 0.37 -11.07
CA ASN A 59 -8.59 0.44 -10.91
C ASN A 59 -7.91 0.75 -12.23
N MET A 60 -8.26 0.01 -13.28
CA MET A 60 -7.66 0.22 -14.60
C MET A 60 -7.97 1.63 -15.14
N LEU A 61 -9.24 2.03 -15.15
CA LEU A 61 -9.64 3.28 -15.83
C LEU A 61 -9.41 4.56 -15.03
N ILE A 62 -9.32 4.46 -13.71
CA ILE A 62 -9.15 5.62 -12.80
C ILE A 62 -7.77 5.59 -12.15
N HIS A 63 -7.44 4.53 -11.42
CA HIS A 63 -6.20 4.47 -10.63
C HIS A 63 -4.95 4.45 -11.53
N GLU A 64 -4.85 3.52 -12.47
CA GLU A 64 -3.67 3.42 -13.34
C GLU A 64 -3.50 4.65 -14.23
N ALA A 65 -4.61 5.20 -14.72
CA ALA A 65 -4.63 6.44 -15.49
C ALA A 65 -4.07 7.63 -14.68
N ILE A 66 -4.65 7.94 -13.52
CA ILE A 66 -4.22 9.09 -12.73
C ILE A 66 -2.80 8.92 -12.15
N LYS A 67 -2.42 7.68 -11.81
CA LYS A 67 -1.04 7.33 -11.42
C LYS A 67 -0.05 7.62 -12.55
N GLY A 68 -0.36 7.19 -13.77
CA GLY A 68 0.47 7.46 -14.94
C GLY A 68 0.66 8.95 -15.22
N TYR A 69 -0.39 9.76 -15.05
CA TYR A 69 -0.30 11.22 -15.22
C TYR A 69 0.50 11.90 -14.10
N LEU A 70 0.34 11.45 -12.86
CA LEU A 70 1.04 12.02 -11.71
C LEU A 70 2.52 11.66 -11.66
N GLN A 71 2.93 10.45 -12.08
CA GLN A 71 4.33 9.98 -12.01
C GLN A 71 5.36 10.94 -12.63
N THR A 72 4.93 11.81 -13.55
CA THR A 72 5.79 12.85 -14.14
C THR A 72 6.10 14.03 -13.21
N SER A 73 5.30 14.24 -12.16
CA SER A 73 5.32 15.42 -11.30
C SER A 73 5.37 15.09 -9.80
N VAL A 74 4.67 14.05 -9.34
CA VAL A 74 4.60 13.63 -7.93
C VAL A 74 4.15 12.17 -7.81
N SER A 75 4.59 11.44 -6.78
CA SER A 75 4.16 10.06 -6.55
C SER A 75 2.69 9.96 -6.14
N LEU A 76 2.01 8.91 -6.61
CA LEU A 76 0.69 8.49 -6.14
C LEU A 76 0.76 7.05 -5.63
N THR A 77 0.37 6.85 -4.37
CA THR A 77 0.06 5.53 -3.81
C THR A 77 -1.43 5.46 -3.47
N PHE A 78 -1.99 4.26 -3.37
CA PHE A 78 -3.41 4.13 -3.00
C PHE A 78 -3.64 2.99 -2.02
N ALA A 79 -4.77 3.05 -1.33
CA ALA A 79 -5.31 1.91 -0.59
C ALA A 79 -6.78 1.72 -0.94
N ARG A 80 -7.22 0.46 -0.89
CA ARG A 80 -8.62 0.09 -0.98
C ARG A 80 -9.10 -0.55 0.29
N SER A 81 -10.37 -0.31 0.62
CA SER A 81 -11.09 -1.14 1.58
C SER A 81 -11.70 -2.31 0.84
N THR A 82 -11.06 -3.47 0.86
CA THR A 82 -11.69 -4.72 0.43
C THR A 82 -12.36 -5.33 1.65
N ASN A 83 -13.69 -5.17 1.77
CA ASN A 83 -14.51 -5.62 2.92
C ASN A 83 -14.56 -7.15 3.09
N CYS A 84 -13.43 -7.84 3.03
CA CYS A 84 -13.41 -9.30 2.92
C CYS A 84 -13.71 -10.01 4.24
N GLU A 85 -13.42 -9.45 5.43
CA GLU A 85 -13.47 -10.28 6.66
C GLU A 85 -13.92 -9.64 8.00
N THR A 86 -14.29 -8.36 8.11
CA THR A 86 -14.84 -7.85 9.39
C THR A 86 -15.89 -6.75 9.22
N GLN A 87 -16.95 -6.80 10.05
CA GLN A 87 -18.04 -5.80 10.12
C GLN A 87 -17.58 -4.37 10.46
N THR A 88 -16.30 -4.17 10.77
CA THR A 88 -15.69 -2.94 11.30
C THR A 88 -15.05 -2.02 10.25
N LEU A 89 -15.05 -2.39 8.96
CA LEU A 89 -14.50 -1.56 7.85
C LEU A 89 -15.44 -0.43 7.35
N SER A 90 -16.55 -0.17 8.06
CA SER A 90 -17.62 0.72 7.60
C SER A 90 -17.25 2.21 7.51
N GLN A 91 -16.09 2.63 8.03
CA GLN A 91 -15.66 4.04 8.06
C GLN A 91 -14.60 4.43 7.02
N LEU A 92 -14.07 3.48 6.22
CA LEU A 92 -13.10 3.81 5.17
C LEU A 92 -13.77 4.00 3.82
N PRO A 93 -13.40 5.03 3.03
CA PRO A 93 -13.86 5.11 1.65
C PRO A 93 -13.24 3.95 0.85
N ASP A 94 -13.96 3.47 -0.15
CA ASP A 94 -13.57 2.27 -0.91
C ASP A 94 -12.21 2.44 -1.61
N TYR A 95 -11.83 3.70 -1.92
CA TYR A 95 -10.54 4.07 -2.48
C TYR A 95 -9.96 5.34 -1.83
N VAL A 96 -8.66 5.33 -1.52
CA VAL A 96 -7.90 6.50 -1.06
C VAL A 96 -6.58 6.61 -1.82
N GLY A 97 -6.36 7.73 -2.51
CA GLY A 97 -5.12 8.11 -3.18
C GLY A 97 -4.28 9.11 -2.36
N TYR A 98 -3.05 8.72 -2.06
CA TYR A 98 -2.05 9.49 -1.34
C TYR A 98 -1.06 10.12 -2.33
N VAL A 99 -1.08 11.44 -2.44
CA VAL A 99 -0.25 12.23 -3.35
C VAL A 99 0.97 12.76 -2.60
N GLY A 100 2.15 12.66 -3.22
CA GLY A 100 3.44 12.91 -2.56
C GLY A 100 3.68 11.95 -1.39
N ALA A 101 2.93 10.86 -1.39
CA ALA A 101 2.69 9.84 -0.37
C ALA A 101 2.52 10.27 1.11
N LEU A 102 2.33 11.57 1.35
CA LEU A 102 1.86 12.12 2.63
C LEU A 102 0.37 12.41 2.67
N TYR A 103 -0.21 12.88 1.57
CA TYR A 103 -1.49 13.58 1.62
C TYR A 103 -2.59 12.79 0.91
N SER A 104 -3.63 12.40 1.65
CA SER A 104 -4.85 11.78 1.11
C SER A 104 -5.71 12.82 0.38
N LEU A 105 -5.29 13.17 -0.84
CA LEU A 105 -5.88 14.24 -1.65
C LEU A 105 -6.88 13.74 -2.70
N PHE A 106 -6.95 12.42 -2.91
CA PHE A 106 -7.87 11.81 -3.85
C PHE A 106 -8.67 10.67 -3.20
N ARG A 107 -9.99 10.60 -3.41
CA ARG A 107 -10.85 9.58 -2.77
C ARG A 107 -11.89 9.01 -3.71
N GLY A 108 -12.32 7.78 -3.45
CA GLY A 108 -13.37 7.09 -4.19
C GLY A 108 -14.32 6.34 -3.26
N GLU A 109 -15.62 6.42 -3.53
CA GLU A 109 -16.64 5.54 -2.95
C GLU A 109 -17.39 4.85 -4.10
N GLU A 110 -17.43 3.53 -4.06
CA GLU A 110 -17.80 2.66 -5.18
C GLU A 110 -18.94 1.74 -4.74
N LYS A 111 -19.99 1.61 -5.57
CA LYS A 111 -21.06 0.66 -5.33
C LYS A 111 -21.41 -0.09 -6.60
N ALA A 112 -21.88 -1.33 -6.45
CA ALA A 112 -22.50 -2.05 -7.56
C ALA A 112 -23.71 -1.27 -8.12
N VAL A 113 -24.13 -1.59 -9.35
CA VAL A 113 -25.29 -0.96 -10.01
C VAL A 113 -26.53 -0.96 -9.09
N ARG A 114 -26.81 -2.10 -8.44
CA ARG A 114 -27.92 -2.27 -7.49
C ARG A 114 -27.46 -2.35 -6.02
N GLY A 115 -26.24 -1.89 -5.72
CA GLY A 115 -25.70 -1.90 -4.37
C GLY A 115 -26.46 -0.92 -3.44
N PRO A 116 -26.60 -1.25 -2.15
CA PRO A 116 -27.27 -0.39 -1.17
C PRO A 116 -26.47 0.90 -0.88
N GLY A 117 -27.14 1.90 -0.33
CA GLY A 117 -26.52 3.17 0.09
C GLY A 117 -26.26 4.15 -1.05
N ASN A 118 -25.88 5.39 -0.71
CA ASN A 118 -25.52 6.43 -1.66
C ASN A 118 -23.99 6.65 -1.64
N PRO A 119 -23.24 6.36 -2.72
CA PRO A 119 -21.79 6.49 -2.72
C PRO A 119 -21.33 7.93 -2.51
N LYS A 120 -22.08 8.94 -2.98
CA LYS A 120 -21.78 10.34 -2.70
C LYS A 120 -21.88 10.66 -1.20
N GLN A 121 -22.90 10.13 -0.54
CA GLN A 121 -23.09 10.32 0.90
C GLN A 121 -21.99 9.61 1.69
N GLY A 122 -21.66 8.36 1.33
CA GLY A 122 -20.55 7.62 1.93
C GLY A 122 -19.21 8.37 1.81
N LEU A 123 -18.92 8.95 0.64
CA LEU A 123 -17.72 9.75 0.42
C LEU A 123 -17.62 10.97 1.36
N MET A 124 -18.75 11.59 1.73
CA MET A 124 -18.79 12.73 2.66
C MET A 124 -18.73 12.28 4.12
N ASP A 125 -19.51 11.27 4.50
CA ASP A 125 -19.63 10.82 5.89
C ASP A 125 -18.33 10.19 6.41
N LYS A 126 -17.54 9.58 5.52
CA LYS A 126 -16.27 8.92 5.84
C LYS A 126 -15.06 9.88 5.83
N LEU A 127 -15.25 11.18 5.60
CA LEU A 127 -14.17 12.17 5.59
C LEU A 127 -14.24 13.07 6.82
N VAL A 128 -13.19 13.03 7.64
CA VAL A 128 -12.95 14.04 8.68
C VAL A 128 -12.08 15.14 8.10
N TRP A 129 -12.59 16.37 8.08
CA TRP A 129 -11.86 17.50 7.53
C TRP A 129 -10.75 17.98 8.48
N VAL A 130 -9.51 17.60 8.20
CA VAL A 130 -8.32 18.08 8.95
C VAL A 130 -7.41 19.00 8.11
N TYR A 131 -7.80 19.25 6.86
CA TYR A 131 -6.98 19.91 5.84
C TYR A 131 -6.98 21.44 5.94
N LYS A 132 -7.27 22.00 7.13
CA LYS A 132 -7.35 23.45 7.43
C LYS A 132 -7.84 24.29 6.24
N ASP A 133 -6.94 25.08 5.65
CA ASP A 133 -7.21 26.07 4.60
C ASP A 133 -7.01 25.53 3.18
N VAL A 134 -6.88 24.21 3.01
CA VAL A 134 -6.95 23.58 1.68
C VAL A 134 -8.37 23.78 1.16
N PRO A 135 -8.58 24.29 -0.06
CA PRO A 135 -9.90 24.72 -0.51
C PRO A 135 -10.84 23.55 -0.81
N TYR A 136 -10.30 22.43 -1.27
CA TYR A 136 -11.03 21.21 -1.58
C TYR A 136 -10.07 20.01 -1.66
N LEU A 137 -10.62 18.80 -1.49
CA LEU A 137 -10.02 17.55 -1.93
C LEU A 137 -10.71 17.08 -3.21
N LEU A 138 -10.05 16.27 -4.01
CA LEU A 138 -10.65 15.69 -5.21
C LEU A 138 -11.13 14.27 -4.92
N GLY A 139 -12.10 13.81 -5.68
CA GLY A 139 -12.54 12.43 -5.58
C GLY A 139 -13.56 12.05 -6.63
N TYR A 140 -14.10 10.85 -6.48
CA TYR A 140 -15.20 10.37 -7.28
C TYR A 140 -16.16 9.53 -6.45
N HIS A 141 -17.39 9.42 -6.91
CA HIS A 141 -18.33 8.41 -6.46
C HIS A 141 -18.84 7.63 -7.66
N ALA A 142 -18.97 6.32 -7.52
CA ALA A 142 -19.29 5.41 -8.60
C ALA A 142 -20.48 4.50 -8.26
N ARG A 143 -21.32 4.26 -9.26
CA ARG A 143 -22.37 3.23 -9.24
C ARG A 143 -22.30 2.40 -10.52
N GLY A 144 -21.66 1.23 -10.42
CA GLY A 144 -21.28 0.43 -11.57
C GLY A 144 -20.42 1.24 -12.55
N PRO A 145 -20.79 1.35 -13.84
CA PRO A 145 -20.01 2.08 -14.83
C PRO A 145 -20.17 3.60 -14.74
N ASN A 146 -21.18 4.11 -14.04
CA ASN A 146 -21.42 5.55 -13.91
C ASN A 146 -20.52 6.12 -12.81
N VAL A 147 -19.63 7.03 -13.20
CA VAL A 147 -18.65 7.66 -12.31
C VAL A 147 -18.86 9.16 -12.33
N THR A 148 -18.98 9.75 -11.15
CA THR A 148 -19.06 11.20 -10.97
C THR A 148 -17.83 11.69 -10.23
N PHE A 149 -17.01 12.48 -10.90
CA PHE A 149 -15.89 13.19 -10.29
C PHE A 149 -16.41 14.42 -9.55
N GLY A 150 -15.85 14.68 -8.37
CA GLY A 150 -16.32 15.71 -7.46
C GLY A 150 -15.19 16.39 -6.69
N ALA A 151 -15.50 17.57 -6.16
CA ALA A 151 -14.68 18.29 -5.21
C ALA A 151 -15.33 18.25 -3.83
N LEU A 152 -14.60 17.72 -2.85
CA LEU A 152 -14.99 17.68 -1.44
C LEU A 152 -14.46 18.95 -0.75
N TYR A 153 -15.30 19.67 -0.04
CA TYR A 153 -14.90 20.88 0.68
C TYR A 153 -15.62 20.98 2.02
N HIS A 154 -15.04 21.73 2.96
CA HIS A 154 -15.67 22.00 4.25
C HIS A 154 -16.44 23.30 4.20
N GLY A 155 -17.76 23.21 4.38
CA GLY A 155 -18.68 24.35 4.33
C GLY A 155 -19.81 24.17 5.33
N GLY A 156 -20.10 25.23 6.09
CA GLY A 156 -21.19 25.18 7.10
C GLY A 156 -20.98 24.14 8.19
N GLY A 157 -19.72 23.89 8.60
CA GLY A 157 -19.38 22.96 9.69
C GLY A 157 -19.46 21.47 9.31
N LYS A 158 -19.59 21.15 8.02
CA LYS A 158 -19.64 19.77 7.52
C LYS A 158 -18.92 19.62 6.19
N VAL A 159 -18.58 18.39 5.85
CA VAL A 159 -18.06 18.04 4.52
C VAL A 159 -19.21 18.10 3.52
N GLN A 160 -18.94 18.71 2.36
CA GLN A 160 -19.84 18.83 1.24
C GLN A 160 -19.13 18.35 -0.03
N CYS A 161 -19.89 17.83 -0.99
CA CYS A 161 -19.36 17.37 -2.28
C CYS A 161 -20.08 18.09 -3.43
N LYS A 162 -19.31 18.85 -4.22
CA LYS A 162 -19.76 19.45 -5.49
C LYS A 162 -19.41 18.49 -6.62
N ASP A 163 -20.43 17.98 -7.30
CA ASP A 163 -20.22 17.15 -8.49
C ASP A 163 -19.69 18.04 -9.61
N LEU A 164 -18.63 17.60 -10.27
CA LEU A 164 -17.97 18.34 -11.36
C LEU A 164 -18.38 17.79 -12.72
N VAL A 165 -18.35 16.46 -12.87
CA VAL A 165 -18.66 15.79 -14.14
C VAL A 165 -19.01 14.33 -13.89
N THR A 166 -20.03 13.86 -14.60
CA THR A 166 -20.44 12.45 -14.64
C THR A 166 -20.13 11.87 -16.00
N VAL A 167 -19.57 10.65 -16.01
CA VAL A 167 -19.25 9.88 -17.20
C VAL A 167 -19.76 8.45 -17.06
N ASP A 168 -20.18 7.85 -18.16
CA ASP A 168 -20.48 6.43 -18.24
C ASP A 168 -19.29 5.68 -18.84
N LEU A 169 -18.51 5.00 -17.99
CA LEU A 169 -17.33 4.28 -18.43
C LEU A 169 -17.64 3.06 -19.32
N SER A 170 -18.90 2.66 -19.46
CA SER A 170 -19.29 1.65 -20.46
C SER A 170 -19.13 2.17 -21.90
N SER A 171 -19.29 3.48 -22.09
CA SER A 171 -19.14 4.17 -23.37
C SER A 171 -17.68 4.52 -23.65
N MET A 172 -17.21 4.20 -24.86
CA MET A 172 -15.85 4.57 -25.31
C MET A 172 -15.62 6.09 -25.25
N THR A 173 -16.59 6.87 -25.71
CA THR A 173 -16.50 8.34 -25.74
C THR A 173 -16.27 8.90 -24.35
N ASP A 174 -16.98 8.35 -23.36
CA ASP A 174 -16.88 8.77 -21.97
C ASP A 174 -15.64 8.22 -21.29
N ARG A 175 -15.10 7.07 -21.72
CA ARG A 175 -13.75 6.63 -21.30
C ARG A 175 -12.68 7.61 -21.76
N VAL A 176 -12.72 8.06 -23.01
CA VAL A 176 -11.77 9.08 -23.53
C VAL A 176 -11.93 10.39 -22.77
N ARG A 177 -13.18 10.83 -22.52
CA ARG A 177 -13.46 12.01 -21.70
C ARG A 177 -12.93 11.87 -20.28
N SER A 178 -13.07 10.70 -19.68
CA SER A 178 -12.55 10.38 -18.34
C SER A 178 -11.02 10.52 -18.30
N GLN A 179 -10.30 10.05 -19.32
CA GLN A 179 -8.83 10.21 -19.38
C GLN A 179 -8.41 11.69 -19.39
N LEU A 180 -9.11 12.55 -20.14
CA LEU A 180 -8.87 14.00 -20.12
C LEU A 180 -9.14 14.63 -18.76
N ILE A 181 -10.22 14.20 -18.09
CA ILE A 181 -10.55 14.66 -16.74
C ILE A 181 -9.43 14.25 -15.78
N LEU A 182 -9.01 12.99 -15.79
CA LEU A 182 -7.96 12.45 -14.91
C LEU A 182 -6.60 13.11 -15.15
N PHE A 183 -6.26 13.42 -16.41
CA PHE A 183 -5.05 14.19 -16.74
C PHE A 183 -5.06 15.57 -16.06
N ASN A 184 -6.18 16.29 -16.12
CA ASN A 184 -6.32 17.58 -15.46
C ASN A 184 -6.34 17.46 -13.93
N LEU A 185 -7.04 16.45 -13.40
CA LEU A 185 -7.05 16.17 -11.96
C LEU A 185 -5.64 15.88 -11.45
N GLY A 186 -4.82 15.14 -12.19
CA GLY A 186 -3.41 14.92 -11.85
C GLY A 186 -2.64 16.22 -11.65
N ARG A 187 -2.80 17.20 -12.55
CA ARG A 187 -2.16 18.52 -12.41
C ARG A 187 -2.63 19.29 -11.18
N VAL A 188 -3.93 19.25 -10.89
CA VAL A 188 -4.50 19.90 -9.70
C VAL A 188 -4.03 19.22 -8.42
N LEU A 189 -3.97 17.87 -8.40
CA LEU A 189 -3.47 17.09 -7.27
C LEU A 189 -2.01 17.42 -6.95
N ALA A 190 -1.16 17.59 -7.96
CA ALA A 190 0.21 18.05 -7.75
C ALA A 190 0.25 19.44 -7.09
N GLY A 191 -0.57 20.39 -7.56
CA GLY A 191 -0.69 21.72 -6.96
C GLY A 191 -1.21 21.71 -5.51
N LEU A 192 -2.18 20.84 -5.21
CA LEU A 192 -2.67 20.63 -3.84
C LEU A 192 -1.60 20.01 -2.95
N CYS A 193 -0.81 19.05 -3.45
CA CYS A 193 0.31 18.47 -2.71
C CYS A 193 1.37 19.51 -2.35
N ASP A 194 1.73 20.38 -3.30
CA ASP A 194 2.62 21.52 -3.06
C ASP A 194 2.06 22.53 -2.07
N LEU A 195 0.75 22.75 -2.08
CA LEU A 195 0.07 23.61 -1.11
C LEU A 195 0.16 23.02 0.30
N CYS A 196 -0.19 21.74 0.45
CA CYS A 196 -0.11 21.02 1.73
C CYS A 196 1.33 21.01 2.26
N SER A 197 2.31 20.79 1.39
CA SER A 197 3.74 20.78 1.74
C SER A 197 4.21 22.15 2.25
N ARG A 198 3.91 23.23 1.52
CA ARG A 198 4.30 24.60 1.92
C ARG A 198 3.66 25.06 3.21
N ARG A 199 2.44 24.61 3.49
CA ARG A 199 1.68 24.97 4.69
C ARG A 199 1.90 24.02 5.86
N ASN A 200 2.71 22.97 5.66
CA ASN A 200 2.92 21.91 6.65
C ASN A 200 1.58 21.36 7.18
N GLU A 201 0.66 21.09 6.24
CA GLU A 201 -0.63 20.51 6.58
C GLU A 201 -0.50 19.04 6.99
N ILE A 202 -1.53 18.54 7.66
CA ILE A 202 -1.65 17.13 8.01
C ILE A 202 -2.70 16.46 7.12
N SER A 203 -2.49 15.19 6.81
CA SER A 203 -3.49 14.35 6.17
C SER A 203 -4.42 13.74 7.22
N ASP A 204 -5.67 13.49 6.84
CA ASP A 204 -6.56 12.71 7.69
C ASP A 204 -6.06 11.27 7.82
N THR A 205 -6.42 10.66 8.95
CA THR A 205 -5.97 9.33 9.33
C THR A 205 -7.02 8.29 8.98
N VAL A 206 -6.56 7.16 8.46
CA VAL A 206 -7.41 6.03 8.05
C VAL A 206 -7.26 4.92 9.08
N MET A 207 -8.31 4.66 9.87
CA MET A 207 -8.37 3.53 10.80
C MET A 207 -8.50 2.23 9.99
N VAL A 208 -7.48 1.38 10.00
CA VAL A 208 -7.47 0.09 9.27
C VAL A 208 -7.88 -1.06 10.17
N GLN A 209 -7.57 -0.95 11.45
CA GLN A 209 -7.95 -1.94 12.46
C GLN A 209 -8.40 -1.19 13.72
N GLU A 210 -9.66 -1.37 14.10
CA GLU A 210 -10.17 -0.95 15.41
C GLU A 210 -9.63 -1.85 16.51
N VAL A 211 -9.76 -1.42 17.76
CA VAL A 211 -9.31 -2.21 18.91
C VAL A 211 -10.12 -3.50 18.98
N ASP A 212 -9.46 -4.61 18.65
CA ASP A 212 -10.04 -5.94 18.79
C ASP A 212 -9.58 -6.55 20.12
N LEU A 213 -10.49 -6.64 21.09
CA LEU A 213 -10.20 -7.19 22.43
C LEU A 213 -9.90 -8.70 22.36
N GLU A 214 -10.52 -9.42 21.43
CA GLU A 214 -10.30 -10.86 21.24
C GLU A 214 -8.94 -11.13 20.58
N LYS A 215 -8.48 -10.23 19.70
CA LYS A 215 -7.14 -10.26 19.07
C LYS A 215 -6.10 -9.41 19.81
N GLY A 216 -6.23 -9.31 21.13
CA GLY A 216 -5.17 -8.79 22.00
C GLY A 216 -5.00 -7.27 21.99
N GLY A 217 -6.07 -6.52 21.71
CA GLY A 217 -6.22 -5.08 21.94
C GLY A 217 -5.33 -4.20 21.07
N LYS A 218 -5.14 -4.57 19.80
CA LYS A 218 -4.33 -3.83 18.81
C LYS A 218 -5.25 -2.99 17.92
N SER A 219 -4.85 -1.74 17.66
CA SER A 219 -5.42 -0.91 16.60
C SER A 219 -4.32 -0.49 15.61
N VAL A 220 -4.71 -0.21 14.37
CA VAL A 220 -3.81 0.24 13.31
C VAL A 220 -4.45 1.43 12.60
N VAL A 221 -3.68 2.51 12.53
CA VAL A 221 -4.08 3.78 11.92
C VAL A 221 -3.03 4.18 10.89
N LEU A 222 -3.45 4.48 9.67
CA LEU A 222 -2.57 5.06 8.66
C LEU A 222 -2.62 6.58 8.77
N SER A 223 -1.46 7.23 8.80
CA SER A 223 -1.30 8.68 8.93
C SER A 223 -0.17 9.15 8.03
N GLY A 224 -0.50 9.60 6.83
CA GLY A 224 0.48 9.92 5.78
C GLY A 224 1.39 8.71 5.45
N TYR A 225 2.71 8.91 5.53
CA TYR A 225 3.72 7.85 5.38
C TYR A 225 3.85 6.94 6.60
N SER A 226 3.20 7.29 7.71
CA SER A 226 3.35 6.57 8.96
C SER A 226 2.19 5.61 9.21
N VAL A 227 2.50 4.53 9.91
CA VAL A 227 1.55 3.59 10.49
C VAL A 227 1.61 3.77 12.00
N ILE A 228 0.49 4.09 12.64
CA ILE A 228 0.38 4.20 14.09
C ILE A 228 -0.30 2.95 14.59
N LYS A 229 0.40 2.15 15.39
CA LYS A 229 -0.18 0.97 16.06
C LYS A 229 -0.45 1.31 17.51
N GLY A 230 -1.70 1.12 17.94
CA GLY A 230 -2.13 1.33 19.32
C GLY A 230 -2.26 0.00 20.05
N TYR A 231 -1.81 -0.06 21.30
CA TYR A 231 -1.86 -1.25 22.15
C TYR A 231 -2.55 -0.92 23.48
N MET A 232 -3.46 -1.77 23.94
CA MET A 232 -4.10 -1.61 25.26
C MET A 232 -3.13 -1.91 26.42
N ASN A 233 -2.19 -2.82 26.21
CA ASN A 233 -1.25 -3.27 27.23
C ASN A 233 0.12 -2.58 27.08
N LEU A 234 0.60 -1.93 28.14
CA LEU A 234 1.91 -1.24 28.17
C LEU A 234 3.08 -2.20 27.98
N GLU A 235 3.04 -3.37 28.61
CA GLU A 235 4.09 -4.38 28.52
C GLU A 235 4.19 -4.91 27.09
N LYS A 236 3.04 -5.15 26.43
CA LYS A 236 3.02 -5.49 25.00
C LYS A 236 3.63 -4.37 24.17
N ALA A 237 3.21 -3.12 24.37
CA ALA A 237 3.77 -1.97 23.66
C ALA A 237 5.30 -1.84 23.88
N LYS A 238 5.77 -2.02 25.13
CA LYS A 238 7.20 -2.00 25.47
C LYS A 238 7.96 -3.16 24.83
N LYS A 239 7.38 -4.37 24.81
CA LYS A 239 7.97 -5.54 24.15
C LYS A 239 8.21 -5.25 22.67
N VAL A 240 7.18 -4.75 21.97
CA VAL A 240 7.29 -4.37 20.56
C VAL A 240 8.32 -3.25 20.38
N TRP A 241 8.23 -2.18 21.17
CA TRP A 241 9.18 -1.08 21.11
C TRP A 241 10.63 -1.52 21.31
N ASN A 242 10.89 -2.41 22.27
CA ASN A 242 12.21 -2.98 22.53
C ASN A 242 12.72 -3.82 21.35
N ALA A 243 11.84 -4.60 20.71
CA ALA A 243 12.21 -5.37 19.52
C ALA A 243 12.67 -4.44 18.39
N TYR A 244 11.86 -3.43 18.04
CA TYR A 244 12.23 -2.45 17.01
C TYR A 244 13.48 -1.63 17.38
N SER A 245 13.69 -1.34 18.68
CA SER A 245 14.89 -0.64 19.14
C SER A 245 16.15 -1.48 18.92
N ARG A 246 16.07 -2.81 19.10
CA ARG A 246 17.19 -3.72 18.87
C ARG A 246 17.53 -3.85 17.39
N ILE A 247 16.53 -3.84 16.51
CA ILE A 247 16.72 -3.90 15.05
C ILE A 247 16.78 -2.51 14.39
N GLN A 248 17.08 -1.46 15.16
CA GLN A 248 17.25 -0.12 14.59
C GLN A 248 18.34 -0.16 13.50
N GLY A 249 18.02 0.40 12.33
CA GLY A 249 18.92 0.38 11.15
C GLY A 249 18.81 -0.86 10.26
N CYS A 250 17.95 -1.83 10.60
CA CYS A 250 17.72 -3.00 9.77
C CYS A 250 17.28 -2.61 8.34
N PRO A 251 17.95 -3.13 7.29
CA PRO A 251 17.49 -2.96 5.92
C PRO A 251 16.19 -3.74 5.71
N ASN A 252 15.32 -3.27 4.82
CA ASN A 252 14.10 -3.99 4.43
C ASN A 252 13.19 -4.39 5.61
N ALA A 253 13.23 -3.64 6.71
CA ALA A 253 12.32 -3.79 7.84
C ALA A 253 11.58 -2.47 8.14
N GLU A 254 10.35 -2.59 8.60
CA GLU A 254 9.60 -1.44 9.14
C GLU A 254 10.38 -0.80 10.29
N LYS A 255 10.37 0.53 10.36
CA LYS A 255 11.13 1.33 11.34
C LYS A 255 10.17 1.96 12.33
N CYS A 256 10.45 1.82 13.62
CA CYS A 256 9.73 2.53 14.68
C CYS A 256 10.40 3.89 14.95
N HIS A 257 9.64 4.97 14.87
CA HIS A 257 10.10 6.35 15.13
C HIS A 257 9.76 6.85 16.54
N THR A 258 9.20 5.98 17.38
CA THR A 258 8.80 6.36 18.73
C THR A 258 10.04 6.51 19.60
N LYS A 259 10.47 7.76 19.83
CA LYS A 259 11.74 8.09 20.52
C LYS A 259 11.75 7.79 22.02
N ALA A 260 10.59 7.69 22.66
CA ALA A 260 10.48 7.50 24.11
C ALA A 260 9.46 6.40 24.43
N CYS A 261 9.50 5.90 25.67
CA CYS A 261 8.57 4.88 26.16
C CYS A 261 7.12 5.20 25.74
N PRO A 262 6.35 4.19 25.26
CA PRO A 262 4.98 4.39 24.80
C PRO A 262 4.16 5.18 25.82
N ARG A 263 3.53 6.27 25.38
CA ARG A 263 2.67 7.12 26.22
C ARG A 263 1.20 6.79 25.94
N LYS A 264 0.36 6.88 26.98
CA LYS A 264 -1.10 6.84 26.81
C LYS A 264 -1.57 8.08 26.04
N ARG A 265 -2.54 7.90 25.14
CA ARG A 265 -3.26 9.01 24.49
C ARG A 265 -3.96 9.91 25.54
N LYS A 266 -4.17 11.20 25.24
CA LYS A 266 -4.65 12.24 26.19
C LYS A 266 -6.00 11.88 26.86
N ARG A 267 -6.15 12.33 28.10
CA ARG A 267 -7.14 11.98 29.14
C ARG A 267 -8.61 12.42 28.90
N ASN A 268 -8.92 13.06 27.76
CA ASN A 268 -10.23 13.70 27.51
C ASN A 268 -11.18 12.88 26.62
N SER A 269 -10.85 11.63 26.35
CA SER A 269 -11.73 10.72 25.61
C SER A 269 -12.00 9.44 26.39
N ASP A 270 -13.02 8.72 25.93
CA ASP A 270 -13.64 7.55 26.57
C ASP A 270 -12.62 6.54 27.13
N PRO A 271 -12.98 5.70 28.12
CA PRO A 271 -12.09 4.69 28.70
C PRO A 271 -11.40 3.78 27.67
N GLU A 272 -12.00 3.56 26.50
CA GLU A 272 -11.48 2.77 25.37
C GLU A 272 -10.38 3.50 24.57
N ASP A 273 -10.23 4.81 24.72
CA ASP A 273 -9.32 5.64 23.92
C ASP A 273 -7.90 5.75 24.54
N ARG A 274 -7.59 4.89 25.51
CA ARG A 274 -6.37 4.90 26.34
C ARG A 274 -5.24 4.02 25.82
N LEU A 275 -4.99 4.04 24.51
CA LEU A 275 -3.97 3.22 23.87
C LEU A 275 -2.55 3.75 24.08
N TYR A 276 -1.59 2.82 24.19
CA TYR A 276 -0.16 3.08 24.05
C TYR A 276 0.21 3.02 22.58
N THR A 277 0.73 4.11 22.02
CA THR A 277 0.94 4.22 20.58
C THR A 277 2.42 4.09 20.21
N LEU A 278 2.65 3.42 19.08
CA LEU A 278 3.93 3.35 18.39
C LEU A 278 3.74 3.81 16.95
N THR A 279 4.62 4.69 16.47
CA THR A 279 4.63 5.20 15.10
C THR A 279 5.71 4.52 14.28
N PHE A 280 5.34 4.06 13.09
CA PHE A 280 6.18 3.28 12.20
C PHE A 280 6.19 3.85 10.77
N THR A 281 7.23 3.53 10.00
CA THR A 281 7.36 3.82 8.55
C THR A 281 8.18 2.72 7.86
N PRO A 282 8.11 2.57 6.53
CA PRO A 282 7.18 3.23 5.64
C PRO A 282 5.80 2.58 5.76
N ARG A 283 4.81 3.20 5.13
CA ARG A 283 3.56 2.53 4.84
C ARG A 283 3.76 1.61 3.63
N LEU A 284 3.26 0.39 3.75
CA LEU A 284 3.48 -0.68 2.78
C LEU A 284 2.19 -1.02 2.03
N ASP A 285 2.34 -1.42 0.77
CA ASP A 285 1.27 -2.08 0.01
C ASP A 285 1.34 -3.60 0.24
N THR A 286 0.35 -4.14 0.95
CA THR A 286 0.22 -5.56 1.28
C THR A 286 -0.58 -6.35 0.26
N ASN A 287 -1.09 -5.70 -0.80
CA ASN A 287 -1.85 -6.37 -1.86
C ASN A 287 -0.98 -6.82 -3.03
N GLN A 288 0.25 -6.31 -3.11
CA GLN A 288 1.20 -6.70 -4.15
C GLN A 288 1.60 -8.16 -4.00
N ARG A 289 1.77 -8.84 -5.14
CA ARG A 289 2.27 -10.20 -5.19
C ARG A 289 3.67 -10.19 -5.78
N ALA A 290 4.60 -10.89 -5.15
CA ALA A 290 5.96 -11.04 -5.62
C ALA A 290 6.01 -12.02 -6.81
N THR A 291 5.50 -11.57 -7.95
CA THR A 291 5.40 -12.36 -9.20
C THR A 291 5.78 -11.47 -10.38
N PRO A 292 6.57 -11.94 -11.37
CA PRO A 292 7.05 -13.32 -11.61
C PRO A 292 8.28 -13.73 -10.76
N VAL A 293 8.94 -14.85 -11.09
CA VAL A 293 10.10 -15.40 -10.33
C VAL A 293 11.18 -14.37 -9.95
N PRO A 294 11.61 -13.44 -10.84
CA PRO A 294 12.57 -12.40 -10.47
C PRO A 294 12.08 -11.52 -9.30
N GLU A 295 10.79 -11.19 -9.28
CA GLU A 295 10.17 -10.43 -8.19
C GLU A 295 10.06 -11.23 -6.91
N LEU A 296 9.78 -12.54 -7.02
CA LEU A 296 9.81 -13.46 -5.87
C LEU A 296 11.20 -13.50 -5.24
N LEU A 297 12.25 -13.70 -6.04
CA LEU A 297 13.63 -13.72 -5.56
C LEU A 297 14.02 -12.39 -4.91
N ARG A 298 13.63 -11.27 -5.51
CA ARG A 298 13.85 -9.94 -4.93
C ARG A 298 13.16 -9.77 -3.58
N ALA A 299 11.92 -10.22 -3.45
CA ALA A 299 11.19 -10.19 -2.18
C ALA A 299 11.87 -11.07 -1.11
N LEU A 300 12.24 -12.29 -1.47
CA LEU A 300 12.91 -13.23 -0.59
C LEU A 300 14.27 -12.71 -0.12
N LEU A 301 15.06 -12.09 -1.00
CA LEU A 301 16.33 -11.44 -0.66
C LEU A 301 16.16 -10.30 0.34
N HIS A 302 15.20 -9.42 0.12
CA HIS A 302 14.92 -8.33 1.05
C HIS A 302 14.50 -8.86 2.43
N VAL A 303 13.61 -9.87 2.46
CA VAL A 303 13.17 -10.51 3.72
C VAL A 303 14.33 -11.22 4.41
N SER A 304 15.15 -11.99 3.69
CA SER A 304 16.26 -12.73 4.28
C SER A 304 17.36 -11.80 4.80
N ASN A 305 17.64 -10.68 4.13
CA ASN A 305 18.55 -9.64 4.61
C ASN A 305 18.05 -9.02 5.93
N ALA A 306 16.76 -8.72 6.04
CA ALA A 306 16.17 -8.19 7.26
C ALA A 306 16.27 -9.20 8.42
N LEU A 307 16.02 -10.47 8.14
CA LEU A 307 16.11 -11.56 9.12
C LEU A 307 17.55 -11.82 9.56
N CYS A 308 18.53 -11.84 8.64
CA CYS A 308 19.96 -11.91 8.98
C CYS A 308 20.35 -10.82 9.99
N TYR A 309 19.99 -9.56 9.70
CA TYR A 309 20.28 -8.43 10.57
C TYR A 309 19.65 -8.59 11.96
N ALA A 310 18.41 -9.07 12.02
CA ALA A 310 17.70 -9.32 13.28
C ALA A 310 18.33 -10.48 14.08
N HIS A 311 18.71 -11.57 13.40
CA HIS A 311 19.31 -12.77 14.00
C HIS A 311 20.66 -12.45 14.66
N GLU A 312 21.50 -11.62 14.04
CA GLU A 312 22.74 -11.11 14.64
C GLU A 312 22.50 -10.39 15.98
N ARG A 313 21.34 -9.75 16.12
CA ARG A 313 20.91 -9.05 17.33
C ARG A 313 20.09 -9.93 18.27
N ARG A 314 20.03 -11.24 18.01
CA ARG A 314 19.23 -12.24 18.73
C ARG A 314 17.75 -11.88 18.77
N VAL A 315 17.22 -11.25 17.74
CA VAL A 315 15.78 -11.00 17.57
C VAL A 315 15.24 -12.00 16.55
N ILE A 316 14.18 -12.72 16.92
CA ILE A 316 13.44 -13.61 16.02
C ILE A 316 12.06 -13.03 15.74
N HIS A 317 11.60 -13.11 14.48
CA HIS A 317 10.33 -12.53 14.04
C HIS A 317 9.14 -13.40 14.45
N ARG A 318 9.25 -14.72 14.27
CA ARG A 318 8.27 -15.80 14.56
C ARG A 318 7.00 -15.83 13.71
N ASP A 319 6.66 -14.75 13.04
CA ASP A 319 5.46 -14.65 12.18
C ASP A 319 5.81 -14.20 10.75
N VAL A 320 6.79 -14.84 10.12
CA VAL A 320 7.18 -14.52 8.74
C VAL A 320 6.17 -15.15 7.77
N SER A 321 5.39 -14.31 7.09
CA SER A 321 4.35 -14.72 6.14
C SER A 321 4.02 -13.57 5.18
N TRP A 322 3.30 -13.86 4.09
CA TRP A 322 2.93 -12.82 3.10
C TRP A 322 2.02 -11.73 3.68
N SER A 323 1.32 -11.97 4.79
CA SER A 323 0.56 -10.92 5.47
C SER A 323 1.44 -9.92 6.21
N ASN A 324 2.71 -10.26 6.45
CA ASN A 324 3.71 -9.44 7.14
C ASN A 324 4.86 -9.00 6.21
N VAL A 325 4.69 -9.14 4.89
CA VAL A 325 5.62 -8.65 3.87
C VAL A 325 4.86 -7.72 2.93
N GLY A 326 5.34 -6.49 2.77
CA GLY A 326 4.68 -5.49 1.93
C GLY A 326 5.67 -4.72 1.07
N LEU A 327 5.19 -4.15 -0.03
CA LEU A 327 6.01 -3.35 -0.94
C LEU A 327 5.98 -1.88 -0.51
N ASP A 328 7.15 -1.30 -0.26
CA ASP A 328 7.30 0.14 -0.20
C ASP A 328 7.33 0.69 -1.64
N LEU A 329 6.21 1.26 -2.07
CA LEU A 329 6.07 1.83 -3.42
C LEU A 329 7.01 3.00 -3.69
N ALA A 330 7.52 3.68 -2.66
CA ALA A 330 8.43 4.81 -2.84
C ALA A 330 9.85 4.34 -3.18
N SER A 331 10.34 3.30 -2.49
CA SER A 331 11.67 2.74 -2.73
C SER A 331 11.68 1.54 -3.68
N ASN A 332 10.51 1.01 -4.03
CA ASN A 332 10.32 -0.25 -4.74
C ASN A 332 11.05 -1.41 -4.05
N GLN A 333 10.95 -1.45 -2.72
CA GLN A 333 11.60 -2.45 -1.87
C GLN A 333 10.55 -3.24 -1.11
N TRP A 334 10.74 -4.55 -1.02
CA TRP A 334 9.96 -5.40 -0.13
C TRP A 334 10.44 -5.20 1.31
N VAL A 335 9.49 -5.12 2.23
CA VAL A 335 9.74 -4.79 3.64
C VAL A 335 9.01 -5.78 4.54
N LEU A 336 9.75 -6.37 5.48
CA LEU A 336 9.22 -7.19 6.56
C LEU A 336 8.70 -6.29 7.70
N PHE A 337 7.46 -6.49 8.11
CA PHE A 337 6.81 -5.67 9.14
C PHE A 337 6.06 -6.52 10.17
N ASP A 338 5.52 -5.85 11.18
CA ASP A 338 4.75 -6.47 12.27
C ASP A 338 5.50 -7.41 13.21
N TRP A 339 6.59 -6.89 13.79
CA TRP A 339 7.41 -7.57 14.81
C TRP A 339 6.71 -7.75 16.18
N ASN A 340 5.38 -7.80 16.24
CA ASN A 340 4.62 -7.93 17.49
C ASN A 340 4.91 -9.24 18.21
N GLU A 341 5.02 -10.30 17.42
CA GLU A 341 5.30 -11.63 17.90
C GLU A 341 6.79 -11.89 18.03
N SER A 342 7.65 -10.89 17.82
CA SER A 342 9.08 -11.10 17.99
C SER A 342 9.48 -11.41 19.44
N CYS A 343 10.63 -12.06 19.61
CA CYS A 343 11.24 -12.25 20.92
C CYS A 343 12.77 -12.40 20.81
N THR A 344 13.41 -12.64 21.95
CA THR A 344 14.87 -12.84 22.00
C THR A 344 15.18 -14.32 21.79
N SER A 345 16.13 -14.62 20.92
CA SER A 345 16.66 -15.98 20.75
C SER A 345 17.73 -16.30 21.81
N PRO A 346 17.71 -17.51 22.41
CA PRO A 346 16.65 -18.52 22.31
C PRO A 346 15.41 -18.12 23.13
N ALA A 347 14.22 -18.51 22.64
CA ALA A 347 12.95 -18.22 23.29
C ALA A 347 12.52 -19.37 24.21
N PRO A 348 12.08 -19.10 25.46
CA PRO A 348 11.83 -20.15 26.44
C PRO A 348 10.44 -20.82 26.36
N CYS A 349 9.46 -20.25 25.64
CA CYS A 349 8.08 -20.74 25.68
C CYS A 349 7.35 -20.59 24.34
N ALA A 350 6.44 -21.52 24.07
CA ALA A 350 5.51 -21.50 22.97
C ALA A 350 4.59 -20.27 23.00
N ALA A 351 4.48 -19.56 21.87
CA ALA A 351 3.49 -18.50 21.77
C ALA A 351 2.09 -19.14 21.64
N ALA A 352 1.29 -19.08 22.70
CA ALA A 352 -0.07 -19.66 22.76
C ALA A 352 -1.08 -19.08 21.74
N THR A 353 -0.67 -18.10 20.93
CA THR A 353 -1.52 -17.32 20.03
C THR A 353 -1.15 -17.44 18.56
N LEU A 354 -0.14 -18.24 18.22
CA LEU A 354 0.31 -18.45 16.84
C LEU A 354 -0.41 -19.66 16.20
N SER A 355 -0.93 -19.48 14.98
CA SER A 355 -1.71 -20.49 14.24
C SER A 355 -0.83 -21.63 13.73
N GLY A 356 -1.01 -22.86 14.23
CA GLY A 356 -0.09 -23.99 13.97
C GLY A 356 0.13 -24.37 12.49
N ALA A 357 -0.73 -23.96 11.55
CA ALA A 357 -0.64 -24.39 10.15
C ALA A 357 0.44 -23.69 9.31
N CYS A 358 0.89 -22.48 9.71
CA CYS A 358 1.82 -21.65 8.95
C CYS A 358 3.16 -21.40 9.67
N HIS A 359 3.34 -21.97 10.86
CA HIS A 359 4.49 -21.74 11.70
C HIS A 359 5.36 -22.99 11.83
N ALA A 360 6.61 -22.80 12.24
CA ALA A 360 7.52 -23.89 12.48
C ALA A 360 6.98 -24.83 13.58
N PRO A 361 7.08 -26.16 13.40
CA PRO A 361 6.43 -27.14 14.26
C PRO A 361 6.90 -27.07 15.71
N GLU A 362 8.13 -26.60 15.97
CA GLU A 362 8.69 -26.45 17.30
C GLU A 362 8.13 -25.27 18.11
N ILE A 363 7.51 -24.27 17.45
CA ILE A 363 6.97 -23.08 18.14
C ILE A 363 5.95 -23.47 19.22
N PRO A 364 4.93 -24.30 18.96
CA PRO A 364 4.00 -24.74 20.00
C PRO A 364 4.59 -25.76 20.99
N LEU A 365 5.69 -26.43 20.63
CA LEU A 365 6.22 -27.58 21.37
C LEU A 365 7.21 -27.20 22.48
N GLY A 366 7.84 -26.02 22.41
CA GLY A 366 8.76 -25.60 23.45
C GLY A 366 9.78 -24.53 23.02
N PRO A 367 10.99 -24.58 23.60
CA PRO A 367 12.05 -23.63 23.27
C PRO A 367 12.44 -23.68 21.79
N HIS A 368 12.67 -22.51 21.21
CA HIS A 368 12.99 -22.35 19.79
C HIS A 368 13.93 -21.17 19.58
N ASP A 369 14.58 -21.12 18.42
CA ASP A 369 15.60 -20.15 18.07
C ASP A 369 15.33 -19.50 16.70
N THR A 370 16.38 -19.03 16.02
CA THR A 370 16.31 -18.39 14.70
C THR A 370 15.82 -19.30 13.58
N ALA A 371 15.85 -20.62 13.76
CA ALA A 371 15.40 -21.59 12.76
C ALA A 371 13.90 -21.46 12.44
N VAL A 372 13.10 -20.87 13.33
CA VAL A 372 11.67 -20.62 13.08
C VAL A 372 11.44 -19.59 11.97
N ASP A 373 12.34 -18.61 11.83
CA ASP A 373 12.26 -17.62 10.77
C ASP A 373 12.75 -18.20 9.43
N VAL A 374 13.65 -19.19 9.47
CA VAL A 374 14.08 -19.95 8.28
C VAL A 374 12.90 -20.76 7.71
N TRP A 375 12.16 -21.45 8.58
CA TRP A 375 10.89 -22.07 8.20
C TRP A 375 9.93 -21.07 7.56
N GLY A 376 9.79 -19.89 8.17
CA GLY A 376 8.96 -18.83 7.63
C GLY A 376 9.38 -18.36 6.22
N LEU A 377 10.69 -18.29 5.93
CA LEU A 377 11.20 -18.03 4.58
C LEU A 377 10.79 -19.15 3.61
N GLY A 378 10.95 -20.41 4.00
CA GLY A 378 10.48 -21.56 3.22
C GLY A 378 8.98 -21.52 2.95
N TRP A 379 8.20 -21.09 3.94
CA TRP A 379 6.75 -20.93 3.83
C TRP A 379 6.34 -19.83 2.84
N LEU A 380 7.09 -18.72 2.77
CA LEU A 380 6.90 -17.69 1.74
C LEU A 380 7.07 -18.28 0.34
N ILE A 381 8.11 -19.10 0.13
CA ILE A 381 8.36 -19.78 -1.16
C ILE A 381 7.21 -20.73 -1.49
N HIS A 382 6.85 -21.60 -0.53
CA HIS A 382 5.79 -22.60 -0.69
C HIS A 382 4.44 -22.00 -1.08
N THR A 383 4.09 -20.86 -0.48
CA THR A 383 2.80 -20.18 -0.69
C THR A 383 2.82 -19.08 -1.75
N SER A 384 3.94 -18.88 -2.46
CA SER A 384 4.13 -17.80 -3.44
C SER A 384 3.18 -17.87 -4.64
N LYS A 385 2.62 -19.05 -4.94
CA LYS A 385 1.78 -19.33 -6.13
C LYS A 385 2.49 -19.04 -7.47
N VAL A 386 3.82 -19.02 -7.46
CA VAL A 386 4.67 -18.89 -8.64
C VAL A 386 5.16 -20.28 -9.04
N THR A 387 5.30 -20.54 -10.34
CA THR A 387 6.02 -21.72 -10.83
C THR A 387 7.50 -21.60 -10.46
N LEU A 388 7.96 -22.45 -9.55
CA LEU A 388 9.31 -22.39 -8.99
C LEU A 388 10.34 -22.99 -9.95
N THR A 389 11.57 -22.50 -9.87
CA THR A 389 12.73 -23.19 -10.44
C THR A 389 13.13 -24.33 -9.52
N GLN A 390 13.80 -25.35 -10.05
CA GLN A 390 14.30 -26.47 -9.23
C GLN A 390 15.12 -26.00 -8.03
N GLU A 391 15.98 -25.00 -8.24
CA GLU A 391 16.83 -24.42 -7.20
C GLU A 391 16.03 -23.76 -6.05
N LEU A 392 14.89 -23.13 -6.37
CA LEU A 392 13.98 -22.56 -5.38
C LEU A 392 13.15 -23.63 -4.67
N GLU A 393 12.81 -24.72 -5.35
CA GLU A 393 12.15 -25.88 -4.75
C GLU A 393 13.06 -26.56 -3.73
N GLU A 394 14.32 -26.77 -4.07
CA GLU A 394 15.32 -27.31 -3.14
C GLU A 394 15.51 -26.40 -1.92
N LEU A 395 15.61 -25.07 -2.13
CA LEU A 395 15.72 -24.12 -1.02
C LEU A 395 14.48 -24.13 -0.11
N ARG A 396 13.28 -24.21 -0.71
CA ARG A 396 12.02 -24.33 0.04
C ARG A 396 12.05 -25.57 0.92
N ASP A 397 12.40 -26.72 0.36
CA ASP A 397 12.36 -28.01 1.06
C ASP A 397 13.37 -28.01 2.22
N ASP A 398 14.59 -27.53 1.99
CA ASP A 398 15.61 -27.38 3.05
C ASP A 398 15.14 -26.45 4.19
N CYS A 399 14.41 -25.38 3.86
CA CYS A 399 13.89 -24.45 4.87
C CYS A 399 12.73 -25.04 5.68
N LEU A 400 11.96 -25.95 5.07
CA LEU A 400 10.79 -26.61 5.67
C LEU A 400 11.12 -27.96 6.32
N GLU A 401 12.39 -28.25 6.56
CA GLU A 401 12.81 -29.42 7.34
C GLU A 401 12.19 -29.41 8.74
N GLU A 402 11.60 -30.54 9.16
CA GLU A 402 10.93 -30.64 10.46
C GLU A 402 11.93 -30.45 11.61
N GLN A 403 13.15 -30.97 11.47
CA GLN A 403 14.20 -30.80 12.47
C GLN A 403 14.84 -29.42 12.34
N PRO A 404 14.74 -28.53 13.35
CA PRO A 404 15.24 -27.15 13.23
C PRO A 404 16.74 -27.05 12.94
N LYS A 405 17.52 -28.04 13.41
CA LYS A 405 18.98 -28.12 13.19
C LYS A 405 19.37 -28.59 11.78
N ALA A 406 18.45 -29.21 11.05
CA ALA A 406 18.68 -29.63 9.67
C ALA A 406 18.46 -28.46 8.69
N ARG A 407 17.68 -27.45 9.09
CA ARG A 407 17.47 -26.25 8.29
C ARG A 407 18.78 -25.47 8.09
N PRO A 408 18.98 -24.84 6.93
CA PRO A 408 20.10 -23.92 6.69
C PRO A 408 20.02 -22.70 7.62
N THR A 409 21.13 -21.98 7.75
CA THR A 409 21.11 -20.66 8.39
C THR A 409 20.50 -19.62 7.45
N MET A 410 19.92 -18.54 8.00
CA MET A 410 19.37 -17.45 7.18
C MET A 410 20.43 -16.82 6.26
N THR A 411 21.70 -16.78 6.69
CA THR A 411 22.83 -16.36 5.86
C THR A 411 23.04 -17.29 4.67
N SER A 412 23.03 -18.61 4.89
CA SER A 412 23.13 -19.60 3.80
C SER A 412 21.96 -19.48 2.80
N CYS A 413 20.73 -19.28 3.29
CA CYS A 413 19.58 -19.00 2.42
C CYS A 413 19.79 -17.74 1.59
N THR A 414 20.27 -16.66 2.22
CA THR A 414 20.55 -15.38 1.56
C THR A 414 21.59 -15.54 0.46
N ASP A 415 22.69 -16.26 0.73
CA ASP A 415 23.75 -16.50 -0.25
C ASP A 415 23.24 -17.31 -1.46
N ARG A 416 22.37 -18.30 -1.22
CA ARG A 416 21.72 -19.08 -2.28
C ARG A 416 20.81 -18.20 -3.14
N LEU A 417 19.96 -17.39 -2.50
CA LEU A 417 19.08 -16.46 -3.20
C LEU A 417 19.87 -15.42 -4.02
N GLN A 418 20.99 -14.92 -3.50
CA GLN A 418 21.85 -13.96 -4.21
C GLN A 418 22.44 -14.58 -5.47
N LYS A 419 22.90 -15.83 -5.40
CA LYS A 419 23.40 -16.57 -6.56
C LYS A 419 22.31 -16.76 -7.62
N MET A 420 21.11 -17.18 -7.21
CA MET A 420 19.97 -17.33 -8.13
C MET A 420 19.62 -16.01 -8.81
N PHE A 421 19.60 -14.91 -8.05
CA PHE A 421 19.28 -13.59 -8.58
C PHE A 421 20.35 -13.09 -9.57
N ALA A 422 21.64 -13.24 -9.24
CA ALA A 422 22.74 -12.86 -10.13
C ALA A 422 22.73 -13.65 -11.46
N ASN A 423 22.30 -14.91 -11.44
CA ASN A 423 22.17 -15.72 -12.64
C ASN A 423 21.07 -15.20 -13.58
N LEU A 424 20.02 -14.56 -13.06
CA LEU A 424 18.97 -13.94 -13.88
C LEU A 424 19.49 -12.72 -14.63
N ASP A 425 20.23 -11.84 -13.96
CA ASP A 425 20.83 -10.64 -14.56
C ASP A 425 21.82 -11.01 -15.68
N GLY A 426 22.57 -12.10 -15.50
CA GLY A 426 23.46 -12.65 -16.52
C GLY A 426 22.73 -13.12 -17.78
N ILE A 427 21.55 -13.72 -17.63
CA ILE A 427 20.72 -14.18 -18.74
C ILE A 427 20.07 -12.99 -19.47
N GLU A 428 19.63 -11.94 -18.77
CA GLU A 428 19.11 -10.73 -19.42
C GLU A 428 20.19 -10.01 -20.24
N LEU A 429 21.40 -9.86 -19.69
CA LEU A 429 22.53 -9.27 -20.42
C LEU A 429 22.91 -10.08 -21.66
N LEU A 430 22.95 -11.41 -21.57
CA LEU A 430 23.17 -12.29 -22.73
C LEU A 430 22.04 -12.15 -23.75
N SER A 431 20.78 -12.07 -23.30
CA SER A 431 19.62 -11.90 -24.19
C SER A 431 19.65 -10.56 -24.92
N ILE A 432 20.01 -9.47 -24.21
CA ILE A 432 20.23 -8.14 -24.80
C ILE A 432 21.39 -8.20 -25.79
N CYS A 433 22.51 -8.84 -25.46
CA CYS A 433 23.64 -9.02 -26.38
C CYS A 433 23.25 -9.80 -27.64
N ILE A 434 22.43 -10.85 -27.53
CA ILE A 434 21.93 -11.62 -28.68
C ILE A 434 20.98 -10.77 -29.54
N ILE A 435 20.10 -9.98 -28.93
CA ILE A 435 19.21 -9.05 -29.64
C ILE A 435 20.03 -8.00 -30.38
N LEU A 436 20.99 -7.36 -29.70
CA LEU A 436 21.90 -6.39 -30.30
C LEU A 436 22.73 -7.01 -31.42
N TRP A 437 23.22 -8.24 -31.25
CA TRP A 437 23.94 -8.97 -32.29
C TRP A 437 23.06 -9.25 -33.51
N LYS A 438 21.80 -9.68 -33.31
CA LYS A 438 20.83 -9.86 -34.40
C LYS A 438 20.49 -8.56 -35.12
N VAL A 439 20.32 -7.47 -34.39
CA VAL A 439 20.05 -6.14 -34.96
C VAL A 439 21.26 -5.65 -35.77
N CYS A 440 22.48 -5.82 -35.25
CA CYS A 440 23.71 -5.48 -35.98
C CYS A 440 23.93 -6.35 -37.23
N TRP A 441 23.57 -7.63 -37.18
CA TRP A 441 23.65 -8.53 -38.34
C TRP A 441 22.65 -8.14 -39.44
N ILE A 442 21.42 -7.77 -39.08
CA ILE A 442 20.40 -7.31 -40.04
C ILE A 442 20.77 -5.96 -40.67
N ALA A 443 21.49 -5.10 -39.94
CA ALA A 443 21.94 -3.81 -40.47
C ALA A 443 23.16 -3.92 -41.41
N GLN A 444 23.80 -5.08 -41.51
CA GLN A 444 24.94 -5.36 -42.38
C GLN A 444 24.59 -6.22 -43.60
N ALA A 445 23.32 -6.65 -43.72
CA ALA A 445 22.75 -7.32 -44.89
C ALA A 445 21.83 -6.35 -45.64
#